data_AF-A0A6P4INF2-F1
#
_entry.id   AF-A0A6P4INF2-F1
#
_cell.length_a   1.000
_cell.length_b   1.000
_cell.length_c   1.000
_cell.angle_alpha   90.00
_cell.angle_beta   90.00
_cell.angle_gamma   90.00
#
_symmetry.space_group_name_H-M   'P 1'
#
loop_
_entity.id
_entity.type
_entity.pdbx_description
1 polymer ?
#
loop_
_entity_poly.entity_id
_entity_poly.type
_entity_poly.pdbx_seq_one_letter_code
_entity_poly.pdbx_strand_id
1 'polypeptide(L)'
;MDNIYHQDNVRTESPELDELTQFIRNNYIFGLSFMCLTLVMWLIFTLSKWHPHKELPFPIYLLVITVFLVMMTLNCIPKIASCSPCKWIMAVIVVLCTTIAGCVLIDQVGTLNAVLTIVGVAIAILVLNFSGSKCPQDFLPGGVCSTILMMILLLVLICVGIAQLFSESRELLHVFVCILFIMVVIAILIQAQFNHGRLTVVEVSPPEHQMICALTLYLHTMIFLFCVFYFIQMEKLRQREVTRTTKDDSGYYTQ
;
A
#
# COMPACT_ATOMS: atom_id res chain seq x y z
N MET A 1 -54.67 -28.05 -18.20
CA MET A 1 -55.34 -26.75 -18.40
C MET A 1 -55.32 -26.04 -17.06
N ASP A 2 -54.66 -24.92 -16.84
CA ASP A 2 -53.87 -24.08 -17.73
C ASP A 2 -52.79 -23.34 -16.94
N ASN A 3 -51.76 -23.04 -17.70
CA ASN A 3 -50.63 -22.19 -17.46
C ASN A 3 -51.06 -20.83 -16.87
N ILE A 4 -50.53 -20.44 -15.71
CA ILE A 4 -50.36 -19.02 -15.37
C ILE A 4 -48.88 -18.80 -15.04
N TYR A 5 -48.20 -18.49 -16.12
CA TYR A 5 -46.90 -17.89 -16.26
C TYR A 5 -46.59 -16.74 -15.29
N HIS A 6 -45.30 -16.63 -15.01
CA HIS A 6 -44.58 -15.37 -14.78
C HIS A 6 -45.12 -14.47 -13.67
N GLN A 7 -44.87 -14.85 -12.42
CA GLN A 7 -44.54 -13.83 -11.44
C GLN A 7 -43.05 -13.55 -11.58
N ASP A 8 -42.74 -12.56 -12.40
CA ASP A 8 -41.41 -12.01 -12.55
C ASP A 8 -40.81 -11.79 -11.16
N ASN A 9 -39.61 -12.34 -10.98
CA ASN A 9 -38.66 -11.93 -9.97
C ASN A 9 -38.40 -10.43 -10.15
N VAL A 10 -39.29 -9.58 -9.67
CA VAL A 10 -38.91 -8.24 -9.25
C VAL A 10 -38.13 -8.47 -7.96
N ARG A 11 -36.88 -8.90 -8.12
CA ARG A 11 -35.87 -8.76 -7.09
C ARG A 11 -35.83 -7.27 -6.83
N THR A 12 -36.51 -6.85 -5.78
CA THR A 12 -36.38 -5.51 -5.23
C THR A 12 -34.93 -5.45 -4.80
N GLU A 13 -34.05 -4.94 -5.67
CA GLU A 13 -32.70 -4.58 -5.30
C GLU A 13 -32.87 -3.62 -4.13
N SER A 14 -32.53 -4.06 -2.91
CA SER A 14 -32.65 -3.19 -1.76
C SER A 14 -31.73 -2.00 -2.00
N PRO A 15 -32.15 -0.77 -1.66
CA PRO A 15 -31.34 0.44 -1.84
C PRO A 15 -29.94 0.31 -1.19
N GLU A 16 -29.82 -0.48 -0.14
CA GLU A 16 -28.56 -0.80 0.55
C GLU A 16 -27.54 -1.54 -0.34
N LEU A 17 -28.00 -2.40 -1.25
CA LEU A 17 -27.12 -3.15 -2.17
C LEU A 17 -26.53 -2.24 -3.25
N ASP A 18 -27.30 -1.24 -3.69
CA ASP A 18 -26.87 -0.25 -4.68
C ASP A 18 -25.86 0.74 -4.07
N GLU A 19 -26.12 1.22 -2.85
CA GLU A 19 -25.21 2.12 -2.13
C GLU A 19 -23.84 1.47 -1.84
N LEU A 20 -23.83 0.20 -1.41
CA LEU A 20 -22.58 -0.55 -1.18
C LEU A 20 -21.80 -0.76 -2.48
N THR A 21 -22.49 -1.12 -3.57
CA THR A 21 -21.86 -1.33 -4.88
C THR A 21 -21.27 -0.02 -5.42
N GLN A 22 -21.98 1.10 -5.23
CA GLN A 22 -21.49 2.42 -5.61
C GLN A 22 -20.29 2.85 -4.76
N PHE A 23 -20.30 2.59 -3.45
CA PHE A 23 -19.17 2.85 -2.57
C PHE A 23 -17.93 2.06 -3.01
N ILE A 24 -18.07 0.74 -3.23
CA ILE A 24 -16.99 -0.13 -3.72
C ILE A 24 -16.41 0.42 -5.02
N ARG A 25 -17.29 0.67 -6.00
CA ARG A 25 -16.89 1.18 -7.31
C ARG A 25 -16.13 2.48 -7.20
N ASN A 26 -16.65 3.45 -6.46
CA ASN A 26 -16.02 4.76 -6.34
C ASN A 26 -14.70 4.70 -5.56
N ASN A 27 -14.60 3.84 -4.54
CA ASN A 27 -13.36 3.63 -3.80
C ASN A 27 -12.23 3.11 -4.71
N TYR A 28 -12.52 2.09 -5.53
CA TYR A 28 -11.56 1.58 -6.50
C TYR A 28 -11.23 2.60 -7.61
N ILE A 29 -12.21 3.37 -8.09
CA ILE A 29 -11.95 4.44 -9.08
C ILE A 29 -10.99 5.48 -8.52
N PHE A 30 -11.22 5.99 -7.30
CA PHE A 30 -10.33 6.99 -6.71
C PHE A 30 -8.95 6.41 -6.39
N GLY A 31 -8.89 5.22 -5.77
CA GLY A 31 -7.61 4.56 -5.49
C GLY A 31 -6.79 4.31 -6.76
N LEU A 32 -7.42 3.79 -7.81
CA LEU A 32 -6.76 3.55 -9.10
C LEU A 32 -6.33 4.87 -9.76
N SER A 33 -7.13 5.92 -9.65
CA SER A 33 -6.78 7.25 -10.17
C SER A 33 -5.52 7.81 -9.51
N PHE A 34 -5.40 7.69 -8.18
CA PHE A 34 -4.17 8.09 -7.46
C PHE A 34 -2.95 7.24 -7.87
N MET A 35 -3.13 5.93 -8.07
CA MET A 35 -2.06 5.06 -8.56
C MET A 35 -1.62 5.45 -9.98
N CYS A 36 -2.57 5.62 -10.90
CA CYS A 36 -2.30 6.04 -12.28
C CYS A 36 -1.58 7.38 -12.32
N LEU A 37 -2.03 8.36 -11.53
CA LEU A 37 -1.37 9.66 -11.43
C LEU A 37 0.09 9.51 -10.97
N THR A 38 0.33 8.69 -9.94
CA THR A 38 1.68 8.42 -9.43
C THR A 38 2.58 7.78 -10.50
N LEU A 39 2.06 6.77 -11.22
CA LEU A 39 2.79 6.09 -12.29
C LEU A 39 3.11 7.02 -13.47
N VAL A 40 2.15 7.87 -13.87
CA VAL A 40 2.37 8.87 -14.92
C VAL A 40 3.46 9.86 -14.50
N MET A 41 3.42 10.34 -13.25
CA MET A 41 4.46 11.23 -12.73
C MET A 41 5.84 10.55 -12.74
N TRP A 42 5.93 9.29 -12.31
CA TRP A 42 7.19 8.53 -12.38
C TRP A 42 7.70 8.34 -13.81
N LEU A 43 6.80 8.10 -14.76
CA LEU A 43 7.16 8.00 -16.17
C LEU A 43 7.74 9.33 -16.68
N ILE A 44 7.07 10.44 -16.39
CA ILE A 44 7.53 11.79 -16.75
C ILE A 44 8.92 12.05 -16.15
N PHE A 45 9.12 11.74 -14.87
CA PHE A 45 10.41 11.92 -14.20
C PHE A 45 11.52 11.06 -14.82
N THR A 46 11.22 9.80 -15.12
CA THR A 46 12.17 8.89 -15.76
C THR A 46 12.59 9.40 -17.14
N LEU A 47 11.65 9.93 -17.92
CA LEU A 47 11.93 10.53 -19.23
C LEU A 47 12.73 11.85 -19.11
N SER A 48 12.48 12.62 -18.06
CA SER A 48 13.17 13.89 -17.82
C SER A 48 14.63 13.75 -17.36
N LYS A 49 15.11 12.51 -17.09
CA LYS A 49 16.46 12.22 -16.55
C LYS A 49 16.82 13.03 -15.30
N TRP A 50 15.81 13.44 -14.55
CA TRP A 50 16.00 14.19 -13.32
C TRP A 50 16.38 13.22 -12.20
N HIS A 51 17.42 13.56 -11.43
CA HIS A 51 17.96 12.70 -10.36
C HIS A 51 17.61 13.31 -8.99
N PRO A 52 16.42 13.01 -8.44
CA PRO A 52 15.87 13.70 -7.27
C PRO A 52 16.72 13.51 -6.00
N HIS A 53 17.51 12.44 -5.91
CA HIS A 53 18.38 12.21 -4.75
C HIS A 53 19.37 13.37 -4.50
N LYS A 54 19.80 14.08 -5.54
CA LYS A 54 20.79 15.16 -5.40
C LYS A 54 20.18 16.53 -5.09
N GLU A 55 18.89 16.72 -5.34
CA GLU A 55 18.24 18.03 -5.29
C GLU A 55 17.24 18.17 -4.14
N LEU A 56 16.86 17.08 -3.48
CA LEU A 56 16.01 17.13 -2.30
C LEU A 56 16.75 17.77 -1.11
N PRO A 57 16.29 18.92 -0.59
CA PRO A 57 16.96 19.61 0.51
C PRO A 57 16.74 18.93 1.88
N PHE A 58 15.96 17.85 1.92
CA PHE A 58 15.57 17.17 3.14
C PHE A 58 15.53 15.64 2.93
N PRO A 59 15.69 14.85 4.00
CA PRO A 59 15.75 13.40 3.92
C PRO A 59 14.38 12.74 3.72
N ILE A 60 14.38 11.57 3.06
CA ILE A 60 13.16 10.82 2.65
C ILE A 60 12.26 10.47 3.85
N TYR A 61 12.83 10.20 5.04
CA TYR A 61 12.04 9.85 6.22
C TYR A 61 11.03 10.93 6.61
N LEU A 62 11.29 12.20 6.29
CA LEU A 62 10.34 13.29 6.54
C LEU A 62 9.07 13.18 5.68
N LEU A 63 9.19 12.67 4.44
CA LEU A 63 8.03 12.40 3.59
C LEU A 63 7.16 11.31 4.20
N VAL A 64 7.79 10.24 4.70
CA VAL A 64 7.10 9.12 5.36
C VAL A 64 6.38 9.58 6.63
N ILE A 65 7.06 10.37 7.47
CA ILE A 65 6.46 10.96 8.68
C ILE A 65 5.28 11.87 8.30
N THR A 66 5.40 12.68 7.25
CA THR A 66 4.33 13.55 6.77
C THR A 66 3.10 12.74 6.35
N VAL A 67 3.28 11.69 5.54
CA VAL A 67 2.19 10.79 5.13
C VAL A 67 1.53 10.14 6.35
N PHE A 68 2.32 9.66 7.31
CA PHE A 68 1.80 9.08 8.54
C PHE A 68 0.95 10.07 9.34
N LEU A 69 1.45 11.30 9.56
CA LEU A 69 0.73 12.35 10.28
C LEU A 69 -0.57 12.77 9.57
N VAL A 70 -0.56 12.87 8.25
CA VAL A 70 -1.76 13.19 7.46
C VAL A 70 -2.79 12.07 7.59
N MET A 71 -2.37 10.81 7.46
CA MET A 71 -3.28 9.66 7.63
C MET A 71 -3.82 9.55 9.06
N MET A 72 -2.98 9.77 10.08
CA MET A 72 -3.43 9.82 11.48
C MET A 72 -4.46 10.94 11.68
N THR A 73 -4.22 12.13 11.11
CA THR A 73 -5.17 13.25 11.18
C THR A 73 -6.51 12.92 10.53
N LEU A 74 -6.49 12.28 9.36
CA LEU A 74 -7.71 11.85 8.66
C LEU A 74 -8.49 10.79 9.44
N ASN A 75 -7.80 9.85 10.09
CA ASN A 75 -8.42 8.78 10.87
C ASN A 75 -8.92 9.26 12.24
N CYS A 76 -8.19 10.13 12.93
CA CYS A 76 -8.55 10.63 14.26
C CYS A 76 -9.60 11.75 14.23
N ILE A 77 -9.68 12.52 13.13
CA ILE A 77 -10.60 13.66 12.99
C ILE A 77 -11.48 13.46 11.75
N PRO A 78 -12.52 12.60 11.83
CA PRO A 78 -13.38 12.31 10.69
C PRO A 78 -14.07 13.56 10.10
N LYS A 79 -14.33 14.59 10.93
CA LYS A 79 -14.86 15.89 10.46
C LYS A 79 -13.99 16.56 9.37
N ILE A 80 -12.67 16.34 9.38
CA ILE A 80 -11.77 16.87 8.34
C ILE A 80 -11.98 16.11 7.03
N ALA A 81 -12.26 14.80 7.10
CA ALA A 81 -12.57 13.97 5.95
C ALA A 81 -13.95 14.32 5.34
N SER A 82 -14.88 14.82 6.15
CA SER A 82 -16.20 15.28 5.67
C SER A 82 -16.12 16.67 4.99
N CYS A 83 -15.12 17.49 5.31
CA CYS A 83 -14.91 18.81 4.69
C CYS A 83 -14.32 18.68 3.27
N SER A 84 -15.11 19.05 2.25
CA SER A 84 -14.78 18.84 0.83
C SER A 84 -13.40 19.35 0.38
N PRO A 85 -12.96 20.59 0.65
CA PRO A 85 -11.63 21.04 0.23
C PRO A 85 -10.50 20.40 1.04
N CYS A 86 -10.67 20.22 2.35
CA CYS A 86 -9.63 19.71 3.23
C CYS A 86 -9.25 18.27 2.88
N LYS A 87 -10.23 17.39 2.61
CA LYS A 87 -9.95 15.99 2.24
C LYS A 87 -9.13 15.87 0.96
N TRP A 88 -9.38 16.73 -0.04
CA TRP A 88 -8.64 16.73 -1.29
C TRP A 88 -7.22 17.26 -1.12
N ILE A 89 -7.03 18.31 -0.31
CA ILE A 89 -5.68 18.82 0.01
C ILE A 89 -4.86 17.73 0.70
N MET A 90 -5.44 17.05 1.71
CA MET A 90 -4.76 15.95 2.40
C MET A 90 -4.42 14.79 1.45
N ALA A 91 -5.34 14.42 0.55
CA ALA A 91 -5.10 13.40 -0.46
C ALA A 91 -3.95 13.77 -1.40
N VAL A 92 -3.91 15.02 -1.88
CA VAL A 92 -2.84 15.53 -2.74
C VAL A 92 -1.50 15.51 -2.01
N ILE A 93 -1.44 15.92 -0.74
CA ILE A 93 -0.21 15.87 0.06
C ILE A 93 0.29 14.42 0.16
N VAL A 94 -0.59 13.48 0.49
CA VAL A 94 -0.23 12.06 0.57
C VAL A 94 0.35 11.56 -0.75
N VAL A 95 -0.37 11.77 -1.86
CA VAL A 95 0.05 11.31 -3.19
C VAL A 95 1.35 11.98 -3.64
N LEU A 96 1.54 13.26 -3.36
CA LEU A 96 2.77 13.97 -3.73
C LEU A 96 3.98 13.45 -2.94
N CYS A 97 3.84 13.30 -1.62
CA CYS A 97 4.91 12.80 -0.76
C CYS A 97 5.33 11.37 -1.14
N THR A 98 4.36 10.47 -1.40
CA THR A 98 4.65 9.10 -1.86
C THR A 98 5.23 9.09 -3.27
N THR A 99 4.77 9.96 -4.17
CA THR A 99 5.33 10.06 -5.53
C THR A 99 6.81 10.44 -5.47
N ILE A 100 7.16 11.48 -4.71
CA ILE A 100 8.56 11.94 -4.55
C ILE A 100 9.41 10.83 -3.91
N ALA A 101 8.92 10.19 -2.85
CA ALA A 101 9.63 9.09 -2.20
C ALA A 101 9.90 7.92 -3.17
N GLY A 102 8.91 7.57 -4.01
CA GLY A 102 9.05 6.53 -5.01
C GLY A 102 10.02 6.88 -6.14
N CYS A 103 10.10 8.15 -6.56
CA CYS A 103 11.07 8.58 -7.56
C CYS A 103 12.51 8.28 -7.10
N VAL A 104 12.82 8.51 -5.83
CA VAL A 104 14.15 8.24 -5.27
C VAL A 104 14.46 6.73 -5.28
N LEU A 105 13.47 5.88 -5.03
CA LEU A 105 13.64 4.43 -5.06
C LEU A 105 13.79 3.88 -6.49
N ILE A 106 13.05 4.42 -7.46
CA ILE A 106 13.10 3.98 -8.86
C ILE A 106 14.47 4.28 -9.48
N ASP A 107 15.04 5.46 -9.18
CA ASP A 107 16.37 5.86 -9.64
C ASP A 107 17.44 4.83 -9.24
N GLN A 108 17.33 4.25 -8.04
CA GLN A 108 18.27 3.26 -7.53
C GLN A 108 18.11 1.86 -8.14
N VAL A 109 16.89 1.45 -8.49
CA VAL A 109 16.58 0.09 -8.98
C VAL A 109 16.82 -0.06 -10.49
N GLY A 110 16.71 1.05 -11.23
CA GLY A 110 16.80 1.12 -12.68
C GLY A 110 15.45 0.88 -13.38
N THR A 111 15.21 1.57 -14.49
CA THR A 111 13.90 1.67 -15.15
C THR A 111 13.27 0.33 -15.52
N LEU A 112 14.03 -0.59 -16.12
CA LEU A 112 13.47 -1.87 -16.57
C LEU A 112 13.03 -2.75 -15.39
N ASN A 113 13.86 -2.85 -14.36
CA ASN A 113 13.52 -3.56 -13.13
C ASN A 113 12.33 -2.89 -12.43
N ALA A 114 12.26 -1.56 -12.45
CA ALA A 114 11.15 -0.81 -11.89
C ALA A 114 9.82 -1.18 -12.56
N VAL A 115 9.78 -1.17 -13.90
CA VAL A 115 8.57 -1.54 -14.67
C VAL A 115 8.14 -2.98 -14.40
N LEU A 116 9.06 -3.94 -14.45
CA LEU A 116 8.74 -5.35 -14.17
C LEU A 116 8.21 -5.54 -12.75
N THR A 117 8.80 -4.86 -11.78
CA THR A 117 8.36 -4.91 -10.38
C THR A 117 6.97 -4.30 -10.21
N ILE A 118 6.69 -3.16 -10.84
CA ILE A 118 5.37 -2.52 -10.80
C ILE A 118 4.30 -3.47 -11.35
N VAL A 119 4.57 -4.13 -12.49
CA VAL A 119 3.64 -5.11 -13.07
C VAL A 119 3.45 -6.31 -12.13
N GLY A 120 4.53 -6.87 -11.58
CA GLY A 120 4.46 -7.99 -10.64
C GLY A 120 3.68 -7.65 -9.36
N VAL A 121 3.91 -6.46 -8.82
CA VAL A 121 3.18 -5.93 -7.65
C VAL A 121 1.72 -5.72 -7.98
N ALA A 122 1.38 -5.14 -9.14
CA ALA A 122 -0.02 -4.94 -9.53
C ALA A 122 -0.78 -6.28 -9.58
N ILE A 123 -0.16 -7.33 -10.13
CA ILE A 123 -0.74 -8.68 -10.15
C ILE A 123 -0.89 -9.22 -8.72
N ALA A 124 0.13 -9.11 -7.88
CA ALA A 124 0.09 -9.58 -6.50
C ALA A 124 -1.01 -8.87 -5.68
N ILE A 125 -1.14 -7.55 -5.82
CA ILE A 125 -2.17 -6.75 -5.17
C ILE A 125 -3.56 -7.15 -5.65
N LEU A 126 -3.74 -7.43 -6.95
CA LEU A 126 -5.01 -7.89 -7.49
C LEU A 126 -5.39 -9.26 -6.89
N VAL A 127 -4.44 -10.19 -6.82
CA VAL A 127 -4.64 -11.51 -6.21
C VAL A 127 -4.97 -11.38 -4.72
N LEU A 128 -4.25 -10.52 -3.98
CA LEU A 128 -4.53 -10.27 -2.56
C LEU A 128 -5.92 -9.65 -2.37
N ASN A 129 -6.29 -8.63 -3.16
CA ASN A 129 -7.63 -8.02 -3.07
C ASN A 129 -8.73 -9.03 -3.41
N PHE A 130 -8.54 -9.86 -4.44
CA PHE A 130 -9.51 -10.89 -4.82
C PHE A 130 -9.64 -11.98 -3.75
N SER A 131 -8.52 -12.45 -3.21
CA SER A 131 -8.50 -13.40 -2.10
C SER A 131 -9.20 -12.81 -0.88
N GLY A 132 -8.87 -11.56 -0.55
CA GLY A 132 -9.49 -10.79 0.51
C GLY A 132 -10.95 -10.42 0.26
N SER A 133 -11.52 -10.57 -0.94
CA SER A 133 -12.96 -10.37 -1.15
C SER A 133 -13.73 -11.69 -1.22
N LYS A 134 -13.10 -12.78 -1.68
CA LYS A 134 -13.75 -14.08 -1.95
C LYS A 134 -13.45 -15.20 -0.96
N CYS A 135 -12.40 -15.11 -0.14
CA CYS A 135 -12.03 -16.18 0.81
C CYS A 135 -13.13 -16.38 1.88
N PRO A 136 -13.52 -17.61 2.27
CA PRO A 136 -14.55 -17.83 3.28
C PRO A 136 -14.14 -17.19 4.62
N GLN A 137 -15.10 -16.60 5.34
CA GLN A 137 -14.83 -15.91 6.61
C GLN A 137 -14.21 -16.85 7.66
N ASP A 138 -14.51 -18.15 7.59
CA ASP A 138 -13.98 -19.17 8.51
C ASP A 138 -12.44 -19.31 8.43
N PHE A 139 -11.83 -18.93 7.31
CA PHE A 139 -10.37 -18.95 7.13
C PHE A 139 -9.70 -17.64 7.54
N LEU A 140 -10.47 -16.59 7.81
CA LEU A 140 -9.94 -15.27 8.16
C LEU A 140 -10.10 -15.05 9.67
N PRO A 141 -9.04 -14.61 10.37
CA PRO A 141 -9.15 -14.28 11.79
C PRO A 141 -10.25 -13.22 11.97
N GLY A 142 -11.19 -13.49 12.88
CA GLY A 142 -12.31 -12.59 13.15
C GLY A 142 -11.84 -11.15 13.37
N GLY A 143 -12.69 -10.17 13.08
CA GLY A 143 -12.31 -8.74 13.03
C GLY A 143 -11.51 -8.29 14.25
N VAL A 144 -11.90 -8.69 15.46
CA VAL A 144 -11.19 -8.39 16.71
C VAL A 144 -9.77 -8.96 16.75
N CYS A 145 -9.59 -10.23 16.38
CA CYS A 145 -8.28 -10.89 16.34
C CYS A 145 -7.36 -10.20 15.33
N SER A 146 -7.90 -9.90 14.13
CA SER A 146 -7.19 -9.16 13.08
C SER A 146 -6.75 -7.76 13.56
N THR A 147 -7.63 -7.02 14.23
CA THR A 147 -7.29 -5.69 14.77
C THR A 147 -6.23 -5.77 15.87
N ILE A 148 -6.34 -6.72 16.80
CA ILE A 148 -5.32 -6.92 17.86
C ILE A 148 -3.97 -7.26 17.25
N LEU A 149 -3.94 -8.17 16.27
CA LEU A 149 -2.72 -8.54 15.55
C LEU A 149 -2.09 -7.32 14.87
N MET A 150 -2.88 -6.53 14.16
CA MET A 150 -2.41 -5.31 13.49
C MET A 150 -1.88 -4.26 14.48
N MET A 151 -2.51 -4.11 15.64
CA MET A 151 -2.05 -3.21 16.70
C MET A 151 -0.71 -3.67 17.31
N ILE A 152 -0.55 -4.98 17.55
CA ILE A 152 0.72 -5.54 18.03
C ILE A 152 1.81 -5.35 16.99
N LEU A 153 1.55 -5.68 15.72
CA LEU A 153 2.50 -5.49 14.63
C LEU A 153 2.91 -4.02 14.48
N LEU A 154 1.96 -3.09 14.58
CA LEU A 154 2.23 -1.66 14.53
C LEU A 154 3.11 -1.22 15.71
N LEU A 155 2.83 -1.70 16.92
CA LEU A 155 3.65 -1.39 18.10
C LEU A 155 5.08 -1.89 17.93
N VAL A 156 5.26 -3.14 17.48
CA VAL A 156 6.58 -3.70 17.19
C VAL A 156 7.29 -2.89 16.11
N LEU A 157 6.58 -2.51 15.05
CA LEU A 157 7.11 -1.71 13.95
C LEU A 157 7.59 -0.34 14.45
N ILE A 158 6.85 0.32 15.35
CA ILE A 158 7.25 1.58 15.99
C ILE A 158 8.53 1.38 16.83
N CYS A 159 8.57 0.35 17.68
CA CYS A 159 9.74 0.07 18.50
C CYS A 159 11.00 -0.19 17.65
N VAL A 160 10.89 -1.04 16.62
CA VAL A 160 12.00 -1.33 15.69
C VAL A 160 12.36 -0.09 14.88
N GLY A 161 11.38 0.71 14.45
CA GLY A 161 11.61 1.96 13.73
C GLY A 161 12.40 2.98 14.55
N ILE A 162 12.03 3.17 15.82
CA ILE A 162 12.77 4.04 16.76
C ILE A 162 14.19 3.50 16.97
N ALA A 163 14.34 2.20 17.24
CA ALA A 163 15.66 1.57 17.42
C ALA A 163 16.54 1.75 16.16
N GLN A 164 15.93 1.66 14.98
CA GLN A 164 16.63 1.86 13.72
C GLN A 164 17.06 3.31 13.49
N LEU A 165 16.25 4.28 13.89
CA LEU A 165 16.64 5.70 13.81
C LEU A 165 17.84 6.03 14.70
N PHE A 166 17.97 5.38 15.86
CA PHE A 166 19.12 5.58 16.75
C PHE A 166 20.37 4.78 16.36
N SER A 167 20.18 3.56 15.85
CA SER A 167 21.30 2.64 15.57
C SER A 167 21.84 2.75 14.14
N GLU A 168 21.04 3.28 13.21
CA GLU A 168 21.31 3.35 11.76
C GLU A 168 21.76 2.01 11.13
N SER A 169 21.44 0.88 11.76
CA SER A 169 21.94 -0.43 11.37
C SER A 169 21.16 -0.98 10.16
N ARG A 170 21.85 -1.56 9.18
CA ARG A 170 21.16 -2.15 8.01
C ARG A 170 20.27 -3.33 8.38
N GLU A 171 20.67 -4.10 9.38
CA GLU A 171 19.93 -5.27 9.88
C GLU A 171 18.57 -4.87 10.47
N LEU A 172 18.52 -3.85 11.34
CA LEU A 172 17.24 -3.40 11.89
C LEU A 172 16.33 -2.77 10.83
N LEU A 173 16.89 -2.10 9.81
CA LEU A 173 16.10 -1.65 8.65
C LEU A 173 15.49 -2.84 7.90
N HIS A 174 16.25 -3.90 7.69
CA HIS A 174 15.76 -5.10 7.02
C HIS A 174 14.62 -5.75 7.81
N VAL A 175 14.81 -5.91 9.13
CA VAL A 175 13.76 -6.42 10.04
C VAL A 175 12.53 -5.53 9.99
N PHE A 176 12.69 -4.20 10.04
CA PHE A 176 11.60 -3.24 9.92
C PHE A 176 10.80 -3.44 8.62
N VAL A 177 11.48 -3.52 7.48
CA VAL A 177 10.81 -3.69 6.17
C VAL A 177 10.13 -5.05 6.05
N CYS A 178 10.71 -6.12 6.61
CA CYS A 178 10.08 -7.44 6.65
C CYS A 178 8.77 -7.43 7.46
N ILE A 179 8.79 -6.81 8.64
CA ILE A 179 7.58 -6.66 9.48
C ILE A 179 6.54 -5.80 8.75
N LEU A 180 6.95 -4.68 8.16
CA LEU A 180 6.09 -3.81 7.38
C LEU A 180 5.44 -4.54 6.21
N PHE A 181 6.20 -5.36 5.47
CA PHE A 181 5.70 -6.15 4.36
C PHE A 181 4.62 -7.14 4.79
N ILE A 182 4.88 -7.92 5.85
CA ILE A 182 3.90 -8.87 6.40
C ILE A 182 2.64 -8.13 6.86
N MET A 183 2.82 -7.03 7.59
CA MET A 183 1.72 -6.20 8.08
C MET A 183 0.86 -5.68 6.92
N VAL A 184 1.46 -5.21 5.83
CA VAL A 184 0.75 -4.70 4.66
C VAL A 184 0.01 -5.79 3.91
N VAL A 185 0.58 -6.99 3.76
CA VAL A 185 -0.13 -8.14 3.16
C VAL A 185 -1.41 -8.43 3.92
N ILE A 186 -1.33 -8.51 5.25
CA ILE A 186 -2.50 -8.73 6.12
C ILE A 186 -3.48 -7.55 6.01
N ALA A 187 -2.98 -6.31 6.02
CA ALA A 187 -3.80 -5.11 5.91
C ALA A 187 -4.58 -5.03 4.59
N ILE A 188 -3.99 -5.45 3.46
CA ILE A 188 -4.67 -5.51 2.17
C ILE A 188 -5.84 -6.50 2.22
N LEU A 189 -5.64 -7.68 2.81
CA LEU A 189 -6.71 -8.68 2.96
C LEU A 189 -7.85 -8.15 3.83
N ILE A 190 -7.53 -7.55 4.98
CA ILE A 190 -8.52 -6.94 5.88
C ILE A 190 -9.25 -5.78 5.17
N GLN A 191 -8.53 -4.91 4.48
CA GLN A 191 -9.12 -3.80 3.74
C GLN A 191 -10.06 -4.29 2.63
N ALA A 192 -9.71 -5.37 1.92
CA ALA A 192 -10.56 -5.96 0.90
C ALA A 192 -11.85 -6.53 1.50
N GLN A 193 -11.79 -7.19 2.66
CA GLN A 193 -12.97 -7.64 3.41
C GLN A 193 -13.84 -6.46 3.85
N PHE A 194 -13.21 -5.39 4.35
CA PHE A 194 -13.89 -4.17 4.78
C PHE A 194 -14.62 -3.48 3.61
N ASN A 195 -13.92 -3.26 2.49
CA ASN A 195 -14.47 -2.62 1.31
C ASN A 195 -15.70 -3.37 0.76
N HIS A 196 -15.73 -4.71 0.84
CA HIS A 196 -16.84 -5.53 0.36
C HIS A 196 -17.94 -5.76 1.41
N GLY A 197 -17.94 -5.01 2.53
CA GLY A 197 -18.98 -5.09 3.55
C GLY A 197 -19.00 -6.39 4.34
N ARG A 198 -17.92 -7.18 4.31
CA ARG A 198 -17.86 -8.49 4.97
C ARG A 198 -17.50 -8.40 6.46
N LEU A 199 -17.00 -7.27 6.93
CA LEU A 199 -16.77 -7.03 8.36
C LEU A 199 -18.04 -6.42 8.97
N THR A 200 -18.94 -7.27 9.43
CA THR A 200 -20.25 -6.92 10.02
C THR A 200 -20.20 -6.11 11.32
N VAL A 201 -19.02 -5.94 11.91
CA VAL A 201 -18.82 -5.18 13.16
C VAL A 201 -18.82 -3.67 12.92
N VAL A 202 -18.70 -3.24 11.66
CA VAL A 202 -18.58 -1.82 11.32
C VAL A 202 -19.66 -1.49 10.27
N GLU A 203 -20.88 -1.20 10.73
CA GLU A 203 -21.96 -0.54 9.97
C GLU A 203 -21.53 0.89 9.60
N VAL A 204 -20.46 1.03 8.84
CA VAL A 204 -19.93 2.33 8.43
C VAL A 204 -19.77 2.32 6.92
N SER A 205 -20.89 2.56 6.23
CA SER A 205 -20.85 3.13 4.89
C SER A 205 -21.48 4.53 4.84
N PRO A 206 -20.89 5.55 5.49
CA PRO A 206 -21.05 6.93 5.06
C PRO A 206 -20.13 7.24 3.87
N PRO A 207 -20.55 8.14 2.96
CA PRO A 207 -19.67 8.75 1.94
C PRO A 207 -18.46 9.49 2.56
N GLU A 208 -18.49 9.77 3.86
CA GLU A 208 -17.44 10.48 4.60
C GLU A 208 -16.14 9.67 4.73
N HIS A 209 -16.21 8.34 4.81
CA HIS A 209 -15.03 7.48 4.95
C HIS A 209 -14.43 7.03 3.61
N GLN A 210 -15.08 7.36 2.50
CA GLN A 210 -14.69 6.91 1.17
C GLN A 210 -13.27 7.39 0.79
N MET A 211 -12.91 8.63 1.12
CA MET A 211 -11.58 9.17 0.83
C MET A 211 -10.50 8.45 1.65
N ILE A 212 -10.78 8.16 2.92
CA ILE A 212 -9.86 7.46 3.81
C ILE A 212 -9.60 6.04 3.27
N CYS A 213 -10.66 5.34 2.84
CA CYS A 213 -10.54 4.01 2.25
C CYS A 213 -9.73 4.03 0.94
N ALA A 214 -9.97 5.02 0.08
CA ALA A 214 -9.27 5.15 -1.20
C ALA A 214 -7.78 5.45 -1.00
N LEU A 215 -7.46 6.35 -0.07
CA LEU A 215 -6.07 6.66 0.29
C LEU A 215 -5.39 5.48 0.98
N THR A 216 -6.10 4.72 1.80
CA THR A 216 -5.55 3.51 2.44
C THR A 216 -5.25 2.43 1.40
N LEU A 217 -6.14 2.21 0.43
CA LEU A 217 -5.89 1.31 -0.70
C LEU A 217 -4.66 1.74 -1.52
N TYR A 218 -4.57 3.04 -1.82
CA TYR A 218 -3.42 3.63 -2.50
C TYR A 218 -2.11 3.41 -1.70
N LEU A 219 -2.11 3.74 -0.41
CA LEU A 219 -0.94 3.64 0.45
C LEU A 219 -0.49 2.20 0.66
N HIS A 220 -1.40 1.26 0.92
CA HIS A 220 -1.02 -0.16 1.02
C HIS A 220 -0.33 -0.65 -0.25
N THR A 221 -0.82 -0.25 -1.42
CA THR A 221 -0.21 -0.59 -2.70
C THR A 221 1.19 0.02 -2.85
N MET A 222 1.34 1.31 -2.50
CA MET A 222 2.64 1.99 -2.57
C MET A 222 3.64 1.45 -1.56
N ILE A 223 3.23 1.18 -0.33
CA ILE A 223 4.10 0.59 0.70
C ILE A 223 4.53 -0.81 0.29
N PHE A 224 3.60 -1.63 -0.21
CA PHE A 224 3.93 -2.97 -0.73
C PHE A 224 4.96 -2.88 -1.86
N LEU A 225 4.76 -1.96 -2.81
CA LEU A 225 5.72 -1.72 -3.89
C LEU A 225 7.10 -1.27 -3.37
N PHE A 226 7.14 -0.37 -2.40
CA PHE A 226 8.41 0.09 -1.80
C PHE A 226 9.13 -1.02 -1.05
N CYS A 227 8.40 -1.91 -0.36
CA CYS A 227 8.99 -3.09 0.28
C CYS A 227 9.63 -4.02 -0.76
N VAL A 228 8.94 -4.29 -1.88
CA VAL A 228 9.49 -5.12 -2.96
C VAL A 228 10.71 -4.46 -3.61
N PHE A 229 10.68 -3.14 -3.85
CA PHE A 229 11.86 -2.42 -4.31
C PHE A 229 13.03 -2.53 -3.35
N TYR A 230 12.78 -2.39 -2.06
CA TYR A 230 13.81 -2.56 -1.04
C TYR A 230 14.41 -3.98 -1.06
N PHE A 231 13.59 -5.03 -1.16
CA PHE A 231 14.09 -6.40 -1.25
C PHE A 231 14.94 -6.65 -2.50
N ILE A 232 14.54 -6.10 -3.65
CA ILE A 232 15.34 -6.18 -4.88
C ILE A 232 16.68 -5.46 -4.70
N GLN A 233 16.70 -4.31 -4.05
CA GLN A 233 17.95 -3.60 -3.77
C GLN A 233 18.86 -4.38 -2.82
N MET A 234 18.31 -4.92 -1.74
CA MET A 234 19.08 -5.73 -0.77
C MET A 234 19.66 -6.99 -1.43
N GLU A 235 18.90 -7.67 -2.27
CA GLU A 235 19.39 -8.85 -3.00
C GLU A 235 20.54 -8.48 -3.95
N LYS A 236 20.43 -7.35 -4.67
CA LYS A 236 21.53 -6.84 -5.51
C LYS A 236 22.78 -6.51 -4.70
N LEU A 237 22.63 -5.93 -3.52
CA LEU A 237 23.76 -5.63 -2.63
C LEU A 237 24.43 -6.92 -2.16
N ARG A 238 23.63 -7.89 -1.70
CA ARG A 238 24.11 -9.21 -1.28
C ARG A 238 24.88 -9.92 -2.39
N GLN A 239 24.37 -9.93 -3.62
CA GLN A 239 25.06 -10.55 -4.76
C GLN A 239 26.41 -9.88 -5.09
N ARG A 240 26.51 -8.56 -4.93
CA ARG A 240 27.77 -7.83 -5.12
C ARG A 240 28.80 -8.20 -4.05
N GLU A 241 28.38 -8.36 -2.80
CA GLU A 241 29.27 -8.77 -1.71
C GLU A 241 29.79 -10.20 -1.92
N VAL A 242 28.92 -11.14 -2.26
CA VAL A 242 29.33 -12.53 -2.59
C VAL A 242 30.33 -12.54 -3.75
N THR A 243 30.03 -11.84 -4.85
CA THR A 243 30.93 -11.77 -6.02
C THR A 243 32.30 -11.17 -5.69
N ARG A 244 32.38 -10.22 -4.75
CA ARG A 244 33.66 -9.66 -4.29
C ARG A 244 34.48 -10.70 -3.52
N THR A 245 33.86 -11.40 -2.56
CA THR A 245 34.55 -12.43 -1.77
C THR A 245 35.09 -13.57 -2.63
N THR A 246 34.33 -14.02 -3.64
CA THR A 246 34.78 -15.10 -4.54
C THR A 246 35.96 -14.69 -5.43
N LYS A 247 36.07 -13.40 -5.80
CA LYS A 247 37.21 -12.91 -6.60
C LYS A 247 38.49 -12.82 -5.78
N ASP A 248 38.43 -12.37 -4.52
CA ASP A 248 39.60 -12.31 -3.65
C ASP A 248 40.18 -13.70 -3.35
N ASP A 249 39.32 -14.71 -3.14
CA ASP A 249 39.77 -16.10 -2.92
C ASP A 249 40.39 -16.73 -4.18
N SER A 250 39.95 -16.33 -5.38
CA SER A 250 40.53 -16.81 -6.64
C SER A 250 41.87 -16.18 -7.00
N GLY A 251 42.24 -15.05 -6.38
CA GLY A 251 43.52 -14.36 -6.59
C GLY A 251 44.71 -15.00 -5.84
N TYR A 252 44.44 -15.91 -4.89
CA TYR A 252 45.48 -16.58 -4.08
C TYR A 252 45.99 -17.91 -4.66
N TYR A 253 45.43 -18.39 -5.77
CA TYR A 253 45.84 -19.67 -6.39
C TYR A 253 46.62 -19.51 -7.71
N THR A 254 47.11 -18.31 -8.02
CA THR A 254 48.04 -18.08 -9.12
C THR A 254 49.36 -17.51 -8.59
N GLN A 255 50.19 -18.38 -8.04
CA GLN A 255 51.65 -18.20 -7.98
C GLN A 255 52.34 -19.50 -8.36
#